data_AF-A0A846QKR5-F1
#
_entry.id   AF-A0A846QKR5-F1
#
_cell.length_a   1.000
_cell.length_b   1.000
_cell.length_c   1.000
_cell.angle_alpha   90.00
_cell.angle_beta   90.00
_cell.angle_gamma   90.00
#
_symmetry.space_group_name_H-M   'P 1'
#
loop_
_entity.id
_entity.type
_entity.pdbx_description
1 polymer ?
#
loop_
_entity_poly.entity_id
_entity_poly.type
_entity_poly.pdbx_seq_one_letter_code
_entity_poly.pdbx_strand_id
1 'polypeptide(L)' 'MPEHEGAKPYVNEAGVLVIPRDCDEKYRWWAGGQKITATLIELRASEDVWSRNSHDPYPEELRGDHPSGPDPADTPTS' A
#
# COMPACT_ATOMS: atom_id res chain seq x y z
N MET A 1 -17.56 3.33 20.02
CA MET A 1 -16.59 4.43 19.91
C MET A 1 -16.17 4.41 18.46
N PRO A 2 -16.41 5.43 17.62
CA PRO A 2 -15.88 5.38 16.26
C PRO A 2 -14.37 5.35 16.39
N GLU A 3 -13.79 4.29 15.84
CA GLU A 3 -12.38 3.97 15.89
C GLU A 3 -11.63 5.13 15.24
N HIS A 4 -10.68 5.69 15.98
CA HIS A 4 -9.82 6.83 15.65
C HIS A 4 -9.84 7.24 14.17
N GLU A 5 -10.53 8.33 13.86
CA GLU A 5 -10.51 8.94 12.52
C GLU A 5 -9.18 9.69 12.33
N GLY A 6 -8.08 8.95 12.42
CA GLY A 6 -6.74 9.42 12.14
C GLY A 6 -6.58 9.64 10.64
N ALA A 7 -5.87 10.70 10.26
CA ALA A 7 -5.65 11.01 8.86
C ALA A 7 -4.90 9.85 8.17
N LYS A 8 -5.47 9.31 7.09
CA LYS A 8 -4.84 8.23 6.31
C LYS A 8 -3.62 8.77 5.54
N PRO A 9 -2.60 7.93 5.29
CA PRO A 9 -1.52 8.31 4.39
C PRO A 9 -2.07 8.52 2.98
N TYR A 10 -1.50 9.45 2.24
CA TYR A 10 -1.93 9.77 0.88
C TYR A 10 -0.75 10.19 0.02
N VAL A 11 -0.92 10.12 -1.28
CA VAL A 11 0.05 10.63 -2.26
C VAL A 11 -0.39 12.02 -2.68
N ASN A 12 0.49 13.00 -2.58
CA ASN A 12 0.18 14.37 -3.02
C ASN A 12 0.31 14.53 -4.54
N GLU A 13 -0.07 15.70 -5.07
CA GLU A 13 -0.01 16.00 -6.51
C GLU A 13 1.42 15.94 -7.09
N ALA A 14 2.45 16.06 -6.25
CA ALA A 14 3.84 15.93 -6.66
C ALA A 14 4.33 14.46 -6.75
N GLY A 15 3.45 13.49 -6.45
CA GLY A 15 3.80 12.07 -6.41
C GLY A 15 4.62 11.67 -5.18
N VAL A 16 4.50 12.42 -4.08
CA VAL A 16 5.21 12.15 -2.82
C VAL A 16 4.24 11.53 -1.81
N LEU A 17 4.67 10.46 -1.15
CA LEU A 17 3.92 9.86 -0.05
C LEU A 17 3.97 10.79 1.18
N VAL A 18 2.80 11.24 1.61
CA VAL A 18 2.62 12.04 2.81
C VAL A 18 1.97 11.17 3.88
N ILE A 19 2.66 10.98 5.00
CA ILE A 19 2.14 10.30 6.18
C ILE A 19 1.91 11.35 7.28
N PRO A 20 0.67 11.75 7.54
CA PRO A 20 0.37 12.77 8.55
C PRO A 20 0.73 12.27 9.96
N ARG A 21 1.07 13.20 10.86
CA ARG A 21 1.43 12.83 12.26
C ARG A 21 0.27 12.25 13.05
N ASP A 22 -0.96 12.59 12.68
CA ASP A 22 -2.19 12.06 13.28
C ASP A 22 -2.63 10.71 12.71
N CYS A 23 -1.85 10.18 11.75
CA CYS A 23 -2.09 8.85 11.19
C CYS A 23 -1.91 7.74 12.22
N ASP A 24 -2.61 6.63 12.02
CA ASP A 24 -2.42 5.39 12.78
C ASP A 24 -0.94 4.98 12.88
N GLU A 25 -0.56 4.44 14.04
CA GLU A 25 0.80 3.98 14.33
C GLU A 25 1.27 2.92 13.34
N LYS A 26 0.32 2.11 12.82
CA LYS A 26 0.55 1.14 11.74
C LYS A 26 1.25 1.78 10.54
N TYR A 27 0.99 3.04 10.19
CA TYR A 27 1.57 3.66 9.00
C TYR A 27 2.86 4.45 9.28
N ARG A 28 3.20 4.67 10.56
CA ARG A 28 4.38 5.44 10.96
C ARG A 28 5.63 4.57 10.84
N TRP A 29 6.17 4.44 9.64
CA TRP A 29 7.37 3.62 9.38
C TRP A 29 8.57 4.00 10.27
N TRP A 30 8.68 5.26 10.67
CA TRP A 30 9.73 5.76 11.58
C TRP A 30 9.50 5.42 13.06
N ALA A 31 8.30 4.98 13.43
CA ALA A 31 7.91 4.64 14.81
C ALA A 31 7.73 3.13 15.01
N GLY A 32 8.28 2.30 14.11
CA GLY A 32 8.10 0.84 14.15
C GLY A 32 6.82 0.34 13.49
N GLY A 33 6.13 1.19 12.72
CA GLY A 33 5.01 0.79 11.88
C GLY A 33 5.42 0.02 10.62
N GLN A 34 4.48 -0.10 9.69
CA GLN A 34 4.68 -0.74 8.40
C GLN A 34 5.64 0.04 7.50
N LYS A 35 6.23 -0.67 6.53
CA LYS A 35 7.15 -0.06 5.56
C LYS A 35 6.42 0.92 4.64
N ILE A 36 7.17 1.90 4.13
CA ILE A 36 6.71 2.83 3.08
C ILE A 36 6.13 2.05 1.89
N THR A 37 6.82 0.99 1.45
CA THR A 37 6.37 0.13 0.33
C THR A 37 5.03 -0.54 0.58
N ALA A 38 4.78 -1.08 1.78
CA ALA A 38 3.49 -1.65 2.16
C ALA A 38 2.38 -0.60 2.11
N THR A 39 2.68 0.64 2.56
CA THR A 39 1.74 1.76 2.48
C THR A 39 1.44 2.15 1.02
N LEU A 40 2.46 2.19 0.16
CA LEU A 40 2.30 2.47 -1.27
C LEU A 40 1.45 1.40 -1.98
N ILE A 41 1.59 0.12 -1.60
CA ILE A 41 0.74 -0.98 -2.10
C ILE A 41 -0.71 -0.77 -1.67
N GLU A 42 -0.96 -0.52 -0.38
CA GLU A 42 -2.31 -0.26 0.13
C GLU A 42 -2.96 0.96 -0.54
N LEU A 43 -2.17 1.99 -0.86
CA LEU A 43 -2.64 3.18 -1.56
C LEU A 43 -2.76 3.01 -3.08
N ARG A 44 -2.45 1.82 -3.63
CA ARG A 44 -2.41 1.57 -5.07
C ARG A 44 -1.60 2.63 -5.84
N ALA A 45 -0.45 3.00 -5.27
CA ALA A 45 0.42 4.02 -5.85
C ALA A 45 0.93 3.60 -7.24
N SER A 46 0.92 4.53 -8.20
CA SER A 46 1.42 4.29 -9.55
C SER A 46 2.94 4.09 -9.59
N GLU A 47 3.45 3.53 -10.69
CA GLU A 47 4.90 3.32 -10.92
C GLU A 47 5.74 4.59 -10.70
N ASP A 48 5.25 5.76 -11.14
CA ASP A 48 5.96 7.04 -10.95
C ASP A 48 6.11 7.39 -9.46
N VAL A 49 5.04 7.22 -8.68
CA VAL A 49 5.04 7.47 -7.23
C VAL A 49 5.95 6.46 -6.53
N TRP A 50 5.88 5.19 -6.93
CA TRP A 50 6.74 4.15 -6.36
C TRP A 50 8.22 4.46 -6.58
N SER A 51 8.61 4.78 -7.81
CA SER A 51 10.00 5.08 -8.19
C SER A 51 10.57 6.28 -7.43
N ARG A 52 9.73 7.24 -7.04
CA ARG A 52 10.14 8.41 -6.23
C ARG A 52 10.31 8.11 -4.75
N ASN A 53 9.45 7.25 -4.20
CA ASN A 53 9.38 7.01 -2.75
C ASN A 53 10.09 5.72 -2.32
N SER A 54 10.44 4.86 -3.27
CA SER A 54 11.07 3.56 -3.06
C SER A 54 12.16 3.31 -4.08
N HIS A 55 13.22 2.63 -3.67
CA HIS A 55 14.26 2.12 -4.56
C HIS A 55 14.05 0.65 -4.93
N ASP A 56 13.06 0.00 -4.32
CA ASP A 56 12.67 -1.37 -4.65
C ASP A 56 12.01 -1.44 -6.03
N PRO A 57 12.09 -2.59 -6.72
CA PRO A 57 11.34 -2.81 -7.95
C PRO A 57 9.83 -2.62 -7.70
N TYR A 58 9.12 -2.14 -8.72
CA TYR A 58 7.68 -1.96 -8.64
C TYR A 58 6.98 -3.32 -8.48
N PRO A 59 6.12 -3.48 -7.45
CA PRO A 59 5.55 -4.76 -7.10
C PRO A 59 4.54 -5.21 -8.14
N GLU A 60 4.53 -6.50 -8.44
CA GLU A 60 3.59 -7.09 -9.40
C GLU A 60 2.13 -6.89 -8.96
N GLU A 61 1.87 -6.82 -7.66
CA GLU A 61 0.55 -6.53 -7.07
C GLU A 61 -0.07 -5.21 -7.56
N LEU A 62 0.76 -4.24 -7.96
CA LEU A 62 0.34 -2.94 -8.48
C LEU A 62 0.43 -2.84 -10.02
N ARG A 63 0.99 -3.85 -10.71
CA ARG A 63 1.20 -3.87 -12.17
C ARG A 63 -0.03 -4.20 -12.99
N GLY A 64 -1.08 -4.69 -12.38
CA GLY A 64 -2.32 -5.01 -13.08
C GLY A 64 -3.40 -5.45 -12.12
N ASP A 65 -4.65 -5.15 -12.51
CA ASP A 65 -5.86 -5.79 -12.01
C ASP A 65 -5.60 -7.29 -11.78
N HIS A 66 -5.58 -7.71 -10.52
CA HIS A 66 -5.37 -9.10 -10.17
C HIS A 66 -6.69 -9.69 -9.68
N PRO A 67 -7.41 -10.45 -10.51
CA PRO A 67 -7.71 -11.81 -10.15
C PRO A 67 -6.48 -12.66 -10.50
N SER A 68 -6.15 -13.66 -9.69
CA SER A 68 -5.04 -14.63 -9.82
C SER A 68 -4.09 -14.71 -8.60
N GLY A 69 -4.63 -14.55 -7.38
CA GLY A 69 -4.37 -15.68 -6.49
C GLY A 69 -4.82 -16.93 -7.26
N PRO A 70 -4.04 -18.02 -7.35
CA PRO A 70 -4.62 -19.26 -7.85
C PRO A 70 -5.85 -19.50 -7.00
N ASP A 71 -7.04 -19.36 -7.59
CA ASP A 71 -8.29 -19.64 -6.93
C ASP A 71 -8.15 -21.08 -6.43
N PRO A 72 -8.26 -21.38 -5.12
CA PRO A 72 -8.25 -22.77 -4.67
C PRO A 72 -9.52 -23.53 -5.10
N ALA A 73 -10.29 -23.00 -6.05
CA ALA A 73 -11.56 -23.52 -6.53
C ALA A 73 -11.48 -23.98 -8.01
N ASP A 74 -10.47 -24.76 -8.37
CA ASP A 74 -10.66 -25.78 -9.42
C ASP A 74 -9.72 -26.97 -9.19
N THR A 75 -10.09 -27.82 -8.23
CA THR A 75 -10.10 -29.26 -8.52
C THR A 75 -11.50 -29.78 -8.25
N PRO A 76 -12.27 -30.14 -9.31
CA PRO A 76 -13.44 -30.97 -9.11
C PRO A 76 -13.01 -32.33 -8.56
N THR A 77 -13.80 -32.81 -7.60
CA THR A 77 -13.86 -34.21 -7.19
C THR A 77 -13.75 -35.15 -8.40
N SER A 78 -12.84 -36.14 -8.32
CA SER A 78 -13.00 -37.41 -9.02
C SER A 78 -12.17 -38.51 -8.37
#